data_AF-A0A838TL22-F1
#
_entry.id   AF-A0A838TL22-F1
#
_cell.length_a   1.000
_cell.length_b   1.000
_cell.length_c   1.000
_cell.angle_alpha   90.00
_cell.angle_beta   90.00
_cell.angle_gamma   90.00
#
_symmetry.space_group_name_H-M   'P 1'
#
loop_
_entity.id
_entity.type
_entity.pdbx_description
1 polymer ?
#
loop_
_entity_poly.entity_id
_entity_poly.type
_entity_poly.pdbx_seq_one_letter_code
_entity_poly.pdbx_strand_id
1 'polypeptide(L)'
;MAKNLLIVESPAKAKTIEKILGKDFEVKSCYGHIRDLEKDDMGIDIKNHFKPRYKVPDEKAKVVKELRQLAKKADEVWLASDEDREGESISWHLAEVLDLDPKTTKRIVFHEITKPAIEAAVKNPRSINMNLVNAQQARRVLDRIVGFELSPVLWRKIGMTGGLSAGRVQSVAVRLIVEREREINQFKTLSHFKIEALLTATDSNIRAISFKAEDGKKHEIGTAEKFLQSCIGAEYTVKDIQVKPGKRTPAAPFTTSTLQQEASRKLGYGVSKTMLLAQKLYESGKITYMRTDSVSLSETAIEDIKNAVRECCGENFIELRKFKNKNESAQEAHEAIRPTYMANSSDVEPDTKSLYEMIWKRTMASQMKDAILEKTIAKIGISTNNEELTASGEVIKFEGFLKIYIEGNDDEDEQKEGESRLPNLNVGQKLQFEEMLATEKFTRSAARYTEASLVKKLEELGIGRPSTYAPTISTIAKRNYVEKKDKEGFKRDISILKLKEDKIQKLTQQENSGAEKSKLFPTDLGLVVTDFLSKHFDEVMDYSFTANIEEEFDKIAEGK
;
A
#
# COMPACT_ATOMS: atom_id res chain seq x y z
N MET A 1 -10.77 -45.68 -2.21
CA MET A 1 -10.58 -44.67 -3.26
C MET A 1 -11.40 -43.46 -2.86
N ALA A 2 -10.89 -42.24 -3.04
CA ALA A 2 -11.68 -41.05 -2.77
C ALA A 2 -12.90 -41.03 -3.70
N LYS A 3 -14.05 -40.58 -3.20
CA LYS A 3 -15.29 -40.52 -3.97
C LYS A 3 -15.37 -39.26 -4.82
N ASN A 4 -14.83 -38.15 -4.29
CA ASN A 4 -14.96 -36.83 -4.90
C ASN A 4 -13.61 -36.32 -5.39
N LEU A 5 -13.59 -35.63 -6.52
CA LEU A 5 -12.43 -34.87 -7.00
C LEU A 5 -12.64 -33.39 -6.69
N LEU A 6 -11.68 -32.75 -6.02
CA LEU A 6 -11.70 -31.32 -5.77
C LEU A 6 -10.49 -30.65 -6.42
N ILE A 7 -10.72 -29.59 -7.21
CA ILE A 7 -9.68 -28.94 -8.00
C ILE A 7 -9.43 -27.51 -7.50
N VAL A 8 -8.15 -27.19 -7.27
CA VAL A 8 -7.64 -25.88 -6.82
C VAL A 8 -6.50 -25.39 -7.72
N GLU A 9 -6.02 -24.17 -7.54
CA GLU A 9 -5.02 -23.57 -8.41
C GLU A 9 -3.58 -23.96 -8.09
N SER A 10 -3.27 -24.23 -6.82
CA SER A 10 -1.90 -24.44 -6.36
C SER A 10 -1.72 -25.78 -5.65
N PRO A 11 -0.53 -26.42 -5.75
CA PRO A 11 -0.23 -27.64 -5.01
C PRO A 11 -0.23 -27.45 -3.48
N ALA A 12 0.17 -26.28 -2.98
CA ALA A 12 0.19 -26.01 -1.54
C ALA A 12 -1.24 -25.92 -1.00
N LYS A 13 -2.12 -25.19 -1.69
CA LYS A 13 -3.56 -25.13 -1.39
C LYS A 13 -4.19 -26.51 -1.41
N ALA A 14 -3.84 -27.34 -2.40
CA ALA A 14 -4.34 -28.72 -2.51
C ALA A 14 -3.98 -29.53 -1.26
N LYS A 15 -2.71 -29.50 -0.85
CA LYS A 15 -2.21 -30.22 0.33
C LYS A 15 -2.87 -29.74 1.63
N THR A 16 -3.11 -28.45 1.79
CA THR A 16 -3.76 -27.89 2.98
C THR A 16 -5.23 -28.32 3.07
N ILE A 17 -5.98 -28.23 1.96
CA ILE A 17 -7.40 -28.60 1.91
C ILE A 17 -7.58 -30.12 2.03
N GLU A 18 -6.72 -30.92 1.41
CA GLU A 18 -6.76 -32.39 1.50
C GLU A 18 -6.61 -32.88 2.95
N LYS A 19 -5.74 -32.22 3.75
CA LYS A 19 -5.61 -32.51 5.19
C LYS A 19 -6.89 -32.22 5.97
N ILE A 20 -7.69 -31.25 5.53
CA ILE A 20 -8.93 -30.85 6.20
C ILE A 20 -10.07 -31.80 5.82
N LEU A 21 -10.25 -32.07 4.52
CA LEU A 21 -11.35 -32.87 3.99
C LEU A 21 -11.16 -34.38 4.18
N GLY A 22 -9.91 -34.84 4.32
CA GLY A 22 -9.60 -36.23 4.56
C GLY A 22 -9.86 -37.14 3.34
N LYS A 23 -10.14 -38.42 3.61
CA LYS A 23 -10.08 -39.51 2.59
C LYS A 23 -11.22 -39.49 1.58
N ASP A 24 -12.28 -38.72 1.80
CA ASP A 24 -13.44 -38.66 0.91
C ASP A 24 -13.15 -37.84 -0.36
N PHE A 25 -12.15 -36.96 -0.32
CA PHE A 25 -11.75 -36.08 -1.42
C PHE A 25 -10.33 -36.41 -1.89
N GLU A 26 -10.16 -36.53 -3.21
CA GLU A 26 -8.86 -36.42 -3.86
C GLU A 26 -8.71 -34.96 -4.33
N VAL A 27 -7.71 -34.26 -3.82
CA VAL A 27 -7.51 -32.84 -4.13
C VAL A 27 -6.37 -32.65 -5.11
N LYS A 28 -6.62 -31.95 -6.22
CA LYS A 28 -5.63 -31.74 -7.30
C LYS A 28 -5.47 -30.28 -7.66
N SER A 29 -4.27 -29.94 -8.11
CA SER A 29 -3.92 -28.61 -8.61
C SER A 29 -4.05 -28.54 -10.13
N CYS A 30 -4.68 -27.47 -10.64
CA CYS A 30 -4.69 -27.11 -12.06
C CYS A 30 -3.51 -26.20 -12.46
N TYR A 31 -2.70 -25.76 -11.50
CA TYR A 31 -1.56 -24.86 -11.69
C TYR A 31 -1.96 -23.50 -12.30
N GLY A 32 -3.06 -22.92 -11.81
CA GLY A 32 -3.64 -21.67 -12.31
C GLY A 32 -4.43 -21.84 -13.61
N HIS A 33 -4.36 -20.84 -14.50
CA HIS A 33 -5.07 -20.86 -15.78
C HIS A 33 -4.69 -22.08 -16.64
N ILE A 34 -5.70 -22.79 -17.14
CA ILE A 34 -5.54 -23.96 -18.02
C ILE A 34 -5.84 -23.67 -19.50
N ARG A 35 -6.43 -22.51 -19.76
CA ARG A 35 -6.76 -21.98 -21.09
C ARG A 35 -6.29 -20.53 -21.16
N ASP A 36 -5.85 -20.12 -22.33
CA ASP A 36 -5.65 -18.70 -22.66
C ASP A 36 -6.18 -18.43 -24.07
N LEU A 37 -6.38 -17.16 -24.39
CA LEU A 37 -6.76 -16.73 -25.73
C LEU A 37 -5.72 -17.20 -26.74
N GLU A 38 -6.18 -17.69 -27.89
CA GLU A 38 -5.33 -17.99 -29.02
C GLU A 38 -4.46 -16.78 -29.39
N LYS A 39 -3.23 -17.05 -29.84
CA LYS A 39 -2.29 -15.99 -30.24
C LYS A 39 -2.57 -15.50 -31.65
N ASP A 40 -3.11 -16.38 -32.49
CA ASP A 40 -3.39 -16.09 -33.90
C ASP A 40 -4.64 -15.23 -34.03
N ASP A 41 -4.54 -14.20 -34.87
CA ASP A 41 -5.66 -13.30 -35.20
C ASP A 41 -6.37 -12.74 -33.95
N MET A 42 -5.58 -12.27 -32.98
CA MET A 42 -6.00 -11.72 -31.68
C MET A 42 -6.73 -12.70 -30.74
N GLY A 43 -7.22 -13.83 -31.23
CA GLY A 43 -8.03 -14.80 -30.48
C GLY A 43 -9.42 -14.27 -30.09
N ILE A 44 -9.92 -13.22 -30.76
CA ILE A 44 -11.22 -12.60 -30.47
C ILE A 44 -11.96 -12.37 -31.78
N ASP A 45 -13.16 -12.92 -31.91
CA ASP A 45 -14.04 -12.70 -33.05
C ASP A 45 -14.90 -11.44 -32.82
N ILE A 46 -14.42 -10.29 -33.32
CA ILE A 46 -15.12 -9.00 -33.17
C ILE A 46 -16.50 -9.03 -33.85
N LYS A 47 -16.64 -9.72 -34.99
CA LYS A 47 -17.88 -9.73 -35.77
C LYS A 47 -18.96 -10.55 -35.08
N ASN A 48 -18.57 -11.57 -34.32
CA ASN A 48 -19.47 -12.43 -33.57
C ASN A 48 -19.51 -12.04 -32.08
N HIS A 49 -19.91 -10.79 -31.80
CA HIS A 49 -20.11 -10.27 -30.45
C HIS A 49 -18.87 -10.44 -29.53
N PHE A 50 -17.68 -10.20 -30.06
CA PHE A 50 -16.40 -10.29 -29.32
C PHE A 50 -16.11 -11.69 -28.74
N LYS A 51 -16.63 -12.76 -29.37
CA LYS A 51 -16.48 -14.12 -28.86
C LYS A 51 -14.99 -14.51 -28.76
N PRO A 52 -14.46 -14.83 -27.57
CA PRO A 52 -13.08 -15.25 -27.41
C PRO A 52 -12.86 -16.68 -27.90
N ARG A 53 -11.73 -16.91 -28.56
CA ARG A 53 -11.22 -18.24 -28.91
C ARG A 53 -10.12 -18.61 -27.93
N TYR A 54 -10.41 -19.59 -27.10
CA TYR A 54 -9.48 -20.08 -26.09
C TYR A 54 -8.87 -21.42 -26.52
N LYS A 55 -7.59 -21.60 -26.22
CA LYS A 55 -6.87 -22.85 -26.42
C LYS A 55 -6.19 -23.28 -25.12
N VAL A 56 -6.06 -24.59 -24.92
CA VAL A 56 -5.21 -25.17 -23.87
C VAL A 56 -3.75 -25.03 -24.31
N PRO A 57 -2.90 -24.29 -23.58
CA PRO A 57 -1.48 -24.21 -23.88
C PRO A 57 -0.81 -25.59 -23.81
N ASP A 58 0.21 -25.83 -24.65
CA ASP A 58 0.87 -27.14 -24.74
C ASP A 58 1.46 -27.59 -23.39
N GLU A 59 2.01 -26.65 -22.62
CA GLU A 59 2.52 -26.86 -21.26
C GLU A 59 1.44 -27.32 -20.25
N LYS A 60 0.15 -27.07 -20.52
CA LYS A 60 -0.99 -27.48 -19.69
C LYS A 60 -1.66 -28.76 -20.17
N ALA A 61 -1.31 -29.27 -21.37
CA ALA A 61 -1.96 -30.43 -21.96
C ALA A 61 -1.88 -31.68 -21.06
N LYS A 62 -0.74 -31.91 -20.40
CA LYS A 62 -0.56 -33.04 -19.47
C LYS A 62 -1.47 -32.93 -18.24
N VAL A 63 -1.55 -31.74 -17.64
CA VAL A 63 -2.40 -31.47 -16.47
C VAL A 63 -3.87 -31.69 -16.82
N VAL A 64 -4.32 -31.12 -17.94
CA VAL A 64 -5.69 -31.30 -18.43
C VAL A 64 -6.02 -32.78 -18.67
N LYS A 65 -5.10 -33.53 -19.28
CA LYS A 65 -5.29 -34.97 -19.51
C LYS A 65 -5.46 -35.75 -18.20
N GLU A 66 -4.64 -35.44 -17.20
CA GLU A 66 -4.75 -36.05 -15.86
C GLU A 66 -6.08 -35.70 -15.18
N LEU A 67 -6.45 -34.42 -15.15
CA LEU A 67 -7.70 -33.96 -14.54
C LEU A 67 -8.93 -34.57 -15.23
N ARG A 68 -8.94 -34.69 -16.57
CA ARG A 68 -10.02 -35.38 -17.30
C ARG A 68 -10.14 -36.86 -16.91
N GLN A 69 -9.02 -37.54 -16.68
CA GLN A 69 -9.04 -38.94 -16.26
C GLN A 69 -9.57 -39.11 -14.84
N LEU A 70 -9.22 -38.21 -13.93
CA LEU A 70 -9.71 -38.22 -12.56
C LEU A 70 -11.19 -37.83 -12.49
N ALA A 71 -11.61 -36.81 -13.25
CA ALA A 71 -13.00 -36.36 -13.30
C ALA A 71 -13.96 -37.48 -13.76
N LYS A 72 -13.53 -38.32 -14.72
CA LYS A 72 -14.31 -39.49 -15.17
C LYS A 72 -14.43 -40.61 -14.15
N LYS A 73 -13.54 -40.67 -13.16
CA LYS A 73 -13.53 -41.71 -12.12
C LYS A 73 -14.20 -41.28 -10.82
N ALA A 74 -14.33 -39.97 -10.60
CA ALA A 74 -14.96 -39.41 -9.43
C ALA A 74 -16.49 -39.47 -9.54
N ASP A 75 -17.16 -39.66 -8.41
CA ASP A 75 -18.62 -39.58 -8.32
C ASP A 75 -19.09 -38.13 -8.54
N GLU A 76 -18.35 -37.17 -7.98
CA GLU A 76 -18.59 -35.73 -8.15
C GLU A 76 -17.29 -34.95 -8.33
N VAL A 77 -17.35 -33.86 -9.11
CA VAL A 77 -16.26 -32.90 -9.30
C VAL A 77 -16.62 -31.57 -8.63
N TRP A 78 -15.68 -31.06 -7.85
CA TRP A 78 -15.79 -29.84 -7.07
C TRP A 78 -14.72 -28.84 -7.49
N LEU A 79 -15.11 -27.58 -7.66
CA LEU A 79 -14.21 -26.49 -8.02
C LEU A 79 -14.02 -25.56 -6.82
N ALA A 80 -12.75 -25.31 -6.45
CA ALA A 80 -12.38 -24.62 -5.22
C ALA A 80 -11.33 -23.53 -5.47
N SER A 81 -11.48 -22.81 -6.59
CA SER A 81 -10.65 -21.64 -6.88
C SER A 81 -10.92 -20.47 -5.94
N ASP A 82 -10.04 -19.49 -5.91
CA ASP A 82 -10.15 -18.27 -5.11
C ASP A 82 -11.45 -17.53 -5.42
N GLU A 83 -11.93 -16.75 -4.45
CA GLU A 83 -13.23 -16.06 -4.50
C GLU A 83 -13.18 -14.73 -5.27
N ASP A 84 -12.24 -14.55 -6.21
CA ASP A 84 -12.20 -13.38 -7.08
C ASP A 84 -12.67 -13.70 -8.51
N ARG A 85 -12.73 -12.66 -9.37
CA ARG A 85 -13.10 -12.81 -10.79
C ARG A 85 -12.14 -13.74 -11.54
N GLU A 86 -10.87 -13.75 -11.15
CA GLU A 86 -9.85 -14.59 -11.78
C GLU A 86 -10.07 -16.06 -11.44
N GLY A 87 -10.29 -16.37 -10.17
CA GLY A 87 -10.64 -17.69 -9.68
C GLY A 87 -11.95 -18.19 -10.29
N GLU A 88 -12.97 -17.36 -10.41
CA GLU A 88 -14.22 -17.77 -11.07
C GLU A 88 -14.03 -18.12 -12.55
N SER A 89 -13.20 -17.35 -13.27
CA SER A 89 -12.82 -17.64 -14.66
C SER A 89 -12.01 -18.94 -14.78
N ILE A 90 -11.11 -19.23 -13.83
CA ILE A 90 -10.38 -20.52 -13.78
C ILE A 90 -11.36 -21.68 -13.59
N SER A 91 -12.32 -21.55 -12.69
CA SER A 91 -13.37 -22.55 -12.47
C SER A 91 -14.22 -22.78 -13.73
N TRP A 92 -14.61 -21.71 -14.42
CA TRP A 92 -15.33 -21.83 -15.69
C TRP A 92 -14.49 -22.52 -16.78
N HIS A 93 -13.23 -22.13 -16.94
CA HIS A 93 -12.34 -22.80 -17.89
C HIS A 93 -12.15 -24.29 -17.56
N LEU A 94 -12.06 -24.65 -16.28
CA LEU A 94 -12.03 -26.05 -15.83
C LEU A 94 -13.31 -26.78 -16.23
N ALA A 95 -14.49 -26.20 -15.99
CA ALA A 95 -15.75 -26.82 -16.40
C ALA A 95 -15.79 -27.08 -17.91
N GLU A 96 -15.44 -26.09 -18.73
CA GLU A 96 -15.39 -26.21 -20.20
C GLU A 96 -14.39 -27.29 -20.66
N VAL A 97 -13.20 -27.34 -20.05
CA VAL A 97 -12.16 -28.29 -20.43
C VAL A 97 -12.42 -29.68 -19.87
N LEU A 98 -13.18 -29.83 -18.80
CA LEU A 98 -13.48 -31.13 -18.21
C LEU A 98 -14.84 -31.68 -18.65
N ASP A 99 -15.55 -30.96 -19.52
CA ASP A 99 -16.89 -31.30 -20.02
C ASP A 99 -17.93 -31.39 -18.87
N LEU A 100 -17.86 -30.42 -17.96
CA LEU A 100 -18.77 -30.27 -16.83
C LEU A 100 -19.77 -29.14 -17.10
N ASP A 101 -21.00 -29.26 -16.58
CA ASP A 101 -22.01 -28.20 -16.69
C ASP A 101 -21.77 -27.10 -15.63
N PRO A 102 -21.46 -25.84 -16.02
CA PRO A 102 -21.26 -24.73 -15.08
C PRO A 102 -22.45 -24.46 -14.15
N LYS A 103 -23.67 -24.85 -14.55
CA LYS A 103 -24.90 -24.63 -13.78
C LYS A 103 -25.09 -25.61 -12.63
N THR A 104 -24.52 -26.81 -12.73
CA THR A 104 -24.70 -27.88 -11.74
C THR A 104 -23.42 -28.28 -11.03
N THR A 105 -22.26 -27.96 -11.61
CA THR A 105 -20.95 -28.26 -11.01
C THR A 105 -20.80 -27.52 -9.69
N LYS A 106 -20.44 -28.26 -8.64
CA LYS A 106 -20.28 -27.72 -7.29
C LYS A 106 -19.05 -26.82 -7.22
N ARG A 107 -19.27 -25.57 -6.84
CA ARG A 107 -18.25 -24.53 -6.63
C ARG A 107 -18.28 -24.12 -5.16
N ILE A 108 -17.16 -24.28 -4.47
CA ILE A 108 -17.02 -23.85 -3.07
C ILE A 108 -16.15 -22.61 -3.00
N VAL A 109 -16.54 -21.61 -2.22
CA VAL A 109 -15.79 -20.36 -2.01
C VAL A 109 -15.42 -20.21 -0.54
N PHE A 110 -14.28 -19.58 -0.27
CA PHE A 110 -13.80 -19.32 1.08
C PHE A 110 -12.76 -18.19 1.05
N HIS A 111 -12.73 -17.39 2.11
CA HIS A 111 -11.77 -16.29 2.31
C HIS A 111 -10.61 -16.68 3.23
N GLU A 112 -10.64 -17.88 3.82
CA GLU A 112 -9.55 -18.46 4.62
C GLU A 112 -9.55 -19.99 4.52
N ILE A 113 -8.37 -20.61 4.64
CA ILE A 113 -8.21 -22.07 4.57
C ILE A 113 -8.16 -22.64 5.99
N THR A 114 -9.29 -22.58 6.68
CA THR A 114 -9.49 -23.15 8.02
C THR A 114 -10.43 -24.34 7.96
N LYS A 115 -10.33 -25.26 8.93
CA LYS A 115 -11.24 -26.41 9.00
C LYS A 115 -12.73 -25.99 9.03
N PRO A 116 -13.16 -25.04 9.88
CA PRO A 116 -14.55 -24.58 9.87
C PRO A 116 -14.98 -23.95 8.54
N ALA A 117 -14.14 -23.10 7.94
CA ALA A 117 -14.48 -22.42 6.68
C ALA A 117 -14.64 -23.42 5.52
N ILE A 118 -13.71 -24.37 5.38
CA ILE A 118 -13.74 -25.39 4.33
C ILE A 118 -14.92 -26.34 4.52
N GLU A 119 -15.20 -26.80 5.75
CA GLU A 119 -16.37 -27.64 6.03
C GLU A 119 -17.69 -26.91 5.74
N ALA A 120 -17.79 -25.62 6.09
CA ALA A 120 -18.95 -24.79 5.79
C ALA A 120 -19.15 -24.61 4.27
N ALA A 121 -18.05 -24.40 3.54
CA ALA A 121 -18.07 -24.24 2.08
C ALA A 121 -18.50 -25.54 1.38
N VAL A 122 -18.04 -26.71 1.86
CA VAL A 122 -18.48 -28.01 1.32
C VAL A 122 -19.95 -28.31 1.63
N LYS A 123 -20.47 -27.87 2.79
CA LYS A 123 -21.89 -28.03 3.14
C LYS A 123 -22.81 -27.17 2.27
N ASN A 124 -22.34 -26.02 1.81
CA ASN A 124 -23.13 -25.05 1.03
C ASN A 124 -22.43 -24.69 -0.29
N PRO A 125 -22.26 -25.66 -1.22
CA PRO A 125 -21.70 -25.34 -2.52
C PRO A 125 -22.67 -24.47 -3.32
N ARG A 126 -22.12 -23.58 -4.14
CA ARG A 126 -22.86 -22.83 -5.16
C ARG A 126 -22.54 -23.36 -6.55
N SER A 127 -23.17 -22.82 -7.58
CA SER A 127 -22.77 -23.00 -8.98
C SER A 127 -21.74 -21.93 -9.40
N ILE A 128 -21.19 -22.06 -10.61
CA ILE A 128 -20.33 -21.02 -11.19
C ILE A 128 -21.15 -19.75 -11.42
N ASN A 129 -20.65 -18.61 -10.93
CA ASN A 129 -21.25 -17.31 -11.15
C ASN A 129 -20.79 -16.73 -12.50
N MET A 130 -21.66 -16.86 -13.51
CA MET A 130 -21.35 -16.39 -14.86
C MET A 130 -21.17 -14.87 -14.97
N ASN A 131 -21.71 -14.05 -14.07
CA ASN A 131 -21.49 -12.60 -14.08
C ASN A 131 -20.03 -12.27 -13.77
N LEU A 132 -19.44 -12.91 -12.77
CA LEU A 132 -18.01 -12.77 -12.45
C LEU A 132 -17.12 -13.27 -13.59
N VAL A 133 -17.49 -14.40 -14.20
CA VAL A 133 -16.79 -14.93 -15.39
C VAL A 133 -16.86 -13.92 -16.53
N ASN A 134 -18.03 -13.37 -16.83
CA ASN A 134 -18.22 -12.40 -17.91
C ASN A 134 -17.47 -11.10 -17.65
N ALA A 135 -17.41 -10.62 -16.40
CA ALA A 135 -16.61 -9.46 -16.03
C ALA A 135 -15.11 -9.71 -16.29
N GLN A 136 -14.60 -10.90 -15.93
CA GLN A 136 -13.22 -11.27 -16.22
C GLN A 136 -12.95 -11.40 -17.72
N GLN A 137 -13.89 -12.01 -18.47
CA GLN A 137 -13.79 -12.14 -19.92
C GLN A 137 -13.81 -10.78 -20.61
N ALA A 138 -14.73 -9.88 -20.23
CA ALA A 138 -14.81 -8.52 -20.75
C ALA A 138 -13.49 -7.76 -20.53
N ARG A 139 -12.93 -7.85 -19.33
CA ARG A 139 -11.59 -7.31 -19.03
C ARG A 139 -10.52 -7.90 -19.94
N ARG A 140 -10.47 -9.23 -20.04
CA ARG A 140 -9.45 -9.94 -20.84
C ARG A 140 -9.54 -9.60 -22.32
N VAL A 141 -10.75 -9.50 -22.86
CA VAL A 141 -11.06 -9.12 -24.23
C VAL A 141 -10.66 -7.67 -24.50
N LEU A 142 -11.07 -6.73 -23.65
CA LEU A 142 -10.71 -5.32 -23.80
C LEU A 142 -9.19 -5.11 -23.76
N ASP A 143 -8.52 -5.66 -22.74
CA ASP A 143 -7.07 -5.52 -22.58
C ASP A 143 -6.32 -6.14 -23.78
N ARG A 144 -6.86 -7.23 -24.36
CA ARG A 144 -6.31 -7.84 -25.58
C ARG A 144 -6.50 -6.94 -26.80
N ILE A 145 -7.68 -6.35 -27.00
CA ILE A 145 -7.95 -5.45 -28.13
C ILE A 145 -7.02 -4.23 -28.06
N VAL A 146 -6.98 -3.54 -26.91
CA VAL A 146 -6.11 -2.37 -26.71
C VAL A 146 -4.65 -2.73 -26.97
N GLY A 147 -4.18 -3.85 -26.41
CA GLY A 147 -2.81 -4.30 -26.61
C GLY A 147 -2.49 -4.64 -28.08
N PHE A 148 -3.38 -5.34 -28.77
CA PHE A 148 -3.17 -5.81 -30.14
C PHE A 148 -3.27 -4.67 -31.16
N GLU A 149 -4.14 -3.69 -30.94
CA GLU A 149 -4.31 -2.53 -31.83
C GLU A 149 -3.22 -1.47 -31.63
N LEU A 150 -2.85 -1.16 -30.39
CA LEU A 150 -1.91 -0.08 -30.11
C LEU A 150 -0.43 -0.48 -30.24
N SER A 151 -0.07 -1.71 -29.85
CA SER A 151 1.35 -2.12 -29.85
C SER A 151 2.01 -2.08 -31.23
N PRO A 152 1.36 -2.50 -32.33
CA PRO A 152 1.91 -2.36 -33.68
C PRO A 152 2.12 -0.91 -34.12
N VAL A 153 1.29 0.02 -33.64
CA VAL A 153 1.49 1.46 -33.90
C VAL A 153 2.78 1.93 -33.22
N LEU A 154 3.01 1.55 -31.95
CA LEU A 154 4.24 1.87 -31.23
C LEU A 154 5.48 1.30 -31.93
N TRP A 155 5.42 0.04 -32.39
CA TRP A 155 6.55 -0.58 -33.11
C TRP A 155 6.92 0.20 -34.37
N ARG A 156 5.91 0.61 -35.16
CA ARG A 156 6.11 1.36 -36.42
C ARG A 156 6.62 2.79 -36.19
N LYS A 157 6.25 3.43 -35.09
CA LYS A 157 6.54 4.86 -34.86
C LYS A 157 7.75 5.12 -33.98
N ILE A 158 8.09 4.20 -33.07
CA ILE A 158 9.16 4.40 -32.08
C ILE A 158 10.38 3.52 -32.38
N GLY A 159 10.24 2.43 -33.14
CA GLY A 159 11.38 1.71 -33.73
C GLY A 159 11.95 0.57 -32.88
N MET A 160 11.14 -0.09 -32.05
CA MET A 160 11.54 -1.31 -31.33
C MET A 160 10.57 -2.45 -31.65
N THR A 161 10.90 -3.26 -32.67
CA THR A 161 10.09 -4.42 -33.07
C THR A 161 10.05 -5.47 -31.96
N GLY A 162 8.84 -5.77 -31.48
CA GLY A 162 8.57 -6.88 -30.55
C GLY A 162 8.82 -6.62 -29.05
N GLY A 163 9.32 -5.43 -28.68
CA GLY A 163 9.59 -5.08 -27.27
C GLY A 163 8.54 -4.18 -26.62
N LEU A 164 7.86 -3.33 -27.40
CA LEU A 164 6.92 -2.34 -26.87
C LEU A 164 5.51 -2.90 -26.77
N SER A 165 4.75 -2.32 -25.86
CA SER A 165 3.36 -2.65 -25.64
C SER A 165 2.62 -1.44 -25.12
N ALA A 166 1.39 -1.27 -25.56
CA ALA A 166 0.45 -0.41 -24.86
C ALA A 166 -0.56 -1.26 -24.09
N GLY A 167 -1.05 -0.71 -22.99
CA GLY A 167 -2.11 -1.33 -22.22
C GLY A 167 -2.77 -0.26 -21.38
N ARG A 168 -4.10 -0.30 -21.29
CA ARG A 168 -4.92 0.72 -20.61
C ARG A 168 -4.36 1.10 -19.23
N VAL A 169 -4.17 0.12 -18.35
CA VAL A 169 -3.65 0.37 -16.98
C VAL A 169 -2.14 0.66 -16.97
N GLN A 170 -1.36 -0.04 -17.81
CA GLN A 170 0.11 0.06 -17.79
C GLN A 170 0.60 1.41 -18.31
N SER A 171 0.06 1.87 -19.43
CA SER A 171 0.43 3.14 -20.04
C SER A 171 0.12 4.31 -19.11
N VAL A 172 -1.02 4.24 -18.42
CA VAL A 172 -1.44 5.26 -17.44
C VAL A 172 -0.58 5.24 -16.17
N ALA A 173 -0.14 4.06 -15.71
CA ALA A 173 0.83 3.97 -14.61
C ALA A 173 2.20 4.58 -14.98
N VAL A 174 2.68 4.38 -16.21
CA VAL A 174 3.90 5.03 -16.71
C VAL A 174 3.70 6.55 -16.79
N ARG A 175 2.53 6.99 -17.26
CA ARG A 175 2.17 8.42 -17.33
C ARG A 175 2.31 9.12 -15.98
N LEU A 176 1.83 8.52 -14.89
CA LEU A 176 1.99 9.08 -13.53
C LEU A 176 3.45 9.34 -13.16
N ILE A 177 4.33 8.40 -13.49
CA ILE A 177 5.77 8.52 -13.20
C ILE A 177 6.41 9.60 -14.09
N VAL A 178 6.03 9.66 -15.36
CA VAL A 178 6.51 10.68 -16.30
C VAL A 178 6.08 12.09 -15.89
N GLU A 179 4.82 12.26 -15.48
CA GLU A 179 4.30 13.54 -14.98
C GLU A 179 5.05 13.97 -13.71
N ARG A 180 5.27 13.06 -12.76
CA ARG A 180 6.09 13.34 -11.57
C ARG A 180 7.53 13.74 -11.92
N GLU A 181 8.14 13.07 -12.90
CA GLU A 181 9.49 13.42 -13.34
C GLU A 181 9.54 14.83 -13.94
N ARG A 182 8.51 15.22 -14.71
CA ARG A 182 8.37 16.57 -15.26
C ARG A 182 8.19 17.61 -14.17
N GLU A 183 7.33 17.34 -13.19
CA GLU A 183 7.14 18.19 -12.01
C GLU A 183 8.47 18.44 -11.30
N ILE A 184 9.27 17.39 -11.08
CA ILE A 184 10.58 17.48 -10.45
C ILE A 184 11.56 18.29 -11.29
N ASN A 185 11.62 18.05 -12.60
CA ASN A 185 12.56 18.73 -13.50
C ASN A 185 12.22 20.22 -13.71
N GLN A 186 10.95 20.58 -13.62
CA GLN A 186 10.48 21.97 -13.74
C GLN A 186 10.49 22.72 -12.41
N PHE A 187 10.66 22.01 -11.29
CA PHE A 187 10.62 22.61 -9.97
C PHE A 187 11.80 23.55 -9.73
N LYS A 188 11.49 24.81 -9.41
CA LYS A 188 12.49 25.81 -9.02
C LYS A 188 12.59 25.87 -7.51
N THR A 189 13.71 25.40 -7.00
CA THR A 189 14.07 25.46 -5.59
C THR A 189 14.18 26.91 -5.13
N LEU A 190 13.49 27.26 -4.04
CA LEU A 190 13.58 28.56 -3.38
C LEU A 190 14.20 28.37 -2.00
N SER A 191 15.15 29.23 -1.64
CA SER A 191 15.72 29.24 -0.29
C SER A 191 14.91 30.12 0.66
N HIS A 192 14.89 29.74 1.92
CA HIS A 192 14.34 30.50 3.02
C HIS A 192 15.10 30.13 4.30
N PHE A 193 15.05 30.98 5.31
CA PHE A 193 15.68 30.71 6.60
C PHE A 193 14.60 30.26 7.61
N LYS A 194 14.88 29.14 8.28
CA LYS A 194 14.14 28.65 9.44
C LYS A 194 14.88 29.10 10.69
N ILE A 195 14.19 29.74 11.63
CA ILE A 195 14.77 30.23 12.89
C ILE A 195 14.42 29.26 14.02
N GLU A 196 15.46 28.72 14.66
CA GLU A 196 15.36 27.83 15.82
C GLU A 196 16.23 28.37 16.96
N ALA A 197 15.63 28.62 18.13
CA ALA A 197 16.34 28.95 19.36
C ALA A 197 16.52 27.71 20.23
N LEU A 198 17.71 27.53 20.77
CA LEU A 198 18.01 26.58 21.84
C LEU A 198 17.92 27.31 23.18
N LEU A 199 16.99 26.87 24.02
CA LEU A 199 16.70 27.47 25.32
C LEU A 199 16.81 26.40 26.41
N THR A 200 17.25 26.79 27.59
CA THR A 200 17.34 25.92 28.77
C THR A 200 16.37 26.40 29.84
N ALA A 201 15.55 25.49 30.34
CA ALA A 201 14.72 25.70 31.52
C ALA A 201 15.19 24.80 32.67
N THR A 202 15.18 25.35 33.88
CA THR A 202 15.27 24.53 35.09
C THR A 202 13.87 24.01 35.40
N ASP A 203 13.68 22.70 35.32
CA ASP A 203 12.44 22.06 35.75
C ASP A 203 12.34 22.06 37.29
N SER A 204 11.12 21.87 37.80
CA SER A 204 10.70 21.59 39.17
C SER A 204 11.68 20.72 40.00
N ASN A 205 12.40 19.80 39.36
CA ASN A 205 13.37 18.90 39.98
C ASN A 205 14.84 19.41 39.96
N ILE A 206 15.05 20.71 39.70
CA ILE A 206 16.37 21.36 39.59
C ILE A 206 17.25 20.70 38.51
N ARG A 207 16.61 20.20 37.43
CA ARG A 207 17.31 19.69 36.25
C ARG A 207 17.24 20.74 35.14
N ALA A 208 18.39 21.12 34.59
CA ALA A 208 18.46 21.93 33.39
C ALA A 208 18.13 21.06 32.18
N ILE A 209 17.09 21.44 31.43
CA ILE A 209 16.64 20.73 30.24
C ILE A 209 16.62 21.74 29.09
N SER A 210 17.41 21.45 28.06
CA SER A 210 17.43 22.25 26.83
C SER A 210 16.37 21.76 25.86
N PHE A 211 15.69 22.70 25.20
CA PHE A 211 14.67 22.44 24.21
C PHE A 211 14.71 23.51 23.11
N LYS A 212 14.09 23.19 21.98
CA LYS A 212 14.03 24.08 20.81
C LYS A 212 12.72 24.85 20.76
N ALA A 213 12.79 26.10 20.31
CA ALA A 213 11.64 26.95 20.01
C ALA A 213 11.82 27.62 18.64
N GLU A 214 10.74 27.75 17.87
CA GLU A 214 10.76 28.27 16.50
C GLU A 214 9.77 29.42 16.34
N ASP A 215 10.03 30.37 15.45
CA ASP A 215 9.09 31.46 15.20
C ASP A 215 7.95 31.09 14.23
N GLY A 216 8.05 29.92 13.59
CA GLY A 216 7.07 29.38 12.65
C GLY A 216 6.99 30.13 11.32
N LYS A 217 7.94 31.03 11.01
CA LYS A 217 7.94 31.87 9.81
C LYS A 217 9.04 31.44 8.84
N LYS A 218 8.83 31.72 7.54
CA LYS A 218 9.86 31.59 6.51
C LYS A 218 10.47 32.96 6.26
N HIS A 219 11.79 33.06 6.34
CA HIS A 219 12.51 34.32 6.19
C HIS A 219 13.36 34.36 4.93
N GLU A 220 13.58 35.56 4.40
CA GLU A 220 14.72 35.83 3.53
C GLU A 220 15.96 36.09 4.39
N ILE A 221 17.16 36.06 3.80
CA ILE A 221 18.40 36.26 4.56
C ILE A 221 18.41 37.59 5.33
N GLY A 222 17.95 38.68 4.71
CA GLY A 222 17.94 40.00 5.34
C GLY A 222 16.91 40.13 6.46
N THR A 223 15.77 39.46 6.36
CA THR A 223 14.77 39.45 7.44
C THR A 223 15.21 38.54 8.59
N ALA A 224 15.86 37.40 8.29
CA ALA A 224 16.44 36.53 9.30
C ALA A 224 17.55 37.23 10.09
N GLU A 225 18.45 37.95 9.41
CA GLU A 225 19.50 38.71 10.07
C GLU A 225 18.93 39.81 10.97
N LYS A 226 17.95 40.57 10.48
CA LYS A 226 17.23 41.58 11.29
C LYS A 226 16.54 40.97 12.50
N PHE A 227 15.95 39.78 12.36
CA PHE A 227 15.34 39.07 13.49
C PHE A 227 16.38 38.74 14.55
N LEU A 228 17.51 38.12 14.17
CA LEU A 228 18.60 37.81 15.11
C LEU A 228 19.18 39.09 15.75
N GLN A 229 19.37 40.17 14.99
CA GLN A 229 19.83 41.45 15.52
C GLN A 229 18.87 42.01 16.58
N SER A 230 17.57 41.89 16.34
CA SER A 230 16.55 42.33 17.31
C SER A 230 16.52 41.48 18.59
N CYS A 231 17.19 40.33 18.62
CA CYS A 231 17.26 39.43 19.78
C CYS A 231 18.54 39.62 20.63
N ILE A 232 19.44 40.53 20.24
CA ILE A 232 20.67 40.82 21.00
C ILE A 232 20.30 41.47 22.34
N GLY A 233 20.83 40.93 23.44
CA GLY A 233 20.54 41.38 24.80
C GLY A 233 19.13 41.03 25.29
N ALA A 234 18.41 40.14 24.58
CA ALA A 234 17.06 39.74 24.95
C ALA A 234 17.00 38.80 26.15
N GLU A 235 16.01 39.02 27.00
CA GLU A 235 15.53 38.01 27.94
C GLU A 235 14.38 37.22 27.31
N TYR A 236 14.36 35.91 27.55
CA TYR A 236 13.33 35.01 27.04
C TYR A 236 12.45 34.54 28.19
N THR A 237 11.14 34.76 28.05
CA THR A 237 10.17 34.45 29.11
C THR A 237 8.99 33.71 28.55
N VAL A 238 8.51 32.68 29.27
CA VAL A 238 7.30 31.96 28.88
C VAL A 238 6.09 32.88 29.05
N LYS A 239 5.42 33.23 27.95
CA LYS A 239 4.23 34.10 27.94
C LYS A 239 2.93 33.34 28.13
N ASP A 240 2.81 32.19 27.47
CA ASP A 240 1.60 31.38 27.45
C ASP A 240 1.97 29.91 27.35
N ILE A 241 1.16 29.06 27.98
CA ILE A 241 1.28 27.61 27.91
C ILE A 241 -0.10 27.05 27.63
N GLN A 242 -0.23 26.41 26.48
CA GLN A 242 -1.45 25.71 26.09
C GLN A 242 -1.22 24.22 26.14
N VAL A 243 -2.00 23.54 26.97
CA VAL A 243 -2.05 22.08 27.02
C VAL A 243 -3.29 21.63 26.26
N LYS A 244 -3.09 20.92 25.15
CA LYS A 244 -4.18 20.42 24.30
C LYS A 244 -4.22 18.90 24.36
N PRO A 245 -5.39 18.29 24.65
CA PRO A 245 -5.53 16.85 24.51
C PRO A 245 -5.40 16.48 23.04
N GLY A 246 -4.56 15.49 22.76
CA GLY A 246 -4.40 14.86 21.46
C GLY A 246 -4.87 13.42 21.51
N LYS A 247 -5.33 12.91 20.37
CA LYS A 247 -5.59 11.48 20.21
C LYS A 247 -5.08 10.99 18.88
N ARG A 248 -4.53 9.78 18.87
CA ARG A 248 -4.25 9.02 17.64
C ARG A 248 -5.15 7.81 17.64
N THR A 249 -5.81 7.57 16.51
CA THR A 249 -6.72 6.45 16.32
C THR A 249 -6.02 5.36 15.51
N PRO A 250 -6.18 4.07 15.87
CA PRO A 250 -5.61 2.99 15.09
C PRO A 250 -6.19 2.98 13.67
N ALA A 251 -5.34 2.71 12.71
CA ALA A 251 -5.78 2.55 11.34
C ALA A 251 -6.38 1.15 11.10
N ALA A 252 -7.15 1.04 10.02
CA ALA A 252 -7.92 -0.16 9.68
C ALA A 252 -7.03 -1.39 9.44
N PRO A 253 -7.58 -2.61 9.54
CA PRO A 253 -6.93 -3.83 9.07
C PRO A 253 -6.43 -3.71 7.63
N PHE A 254 -5.49 -4.57 7.24
CA PHE A 254 -4.87 -4.45 5.93
C PHE A 254 -5.84 -4.77 4.79
N THR A 255 -5.84 -3.89 3.79
CA THR A 255 -6.20 -4.20 2.39
C THR A 255 -4.93 -4.61 1.63
N THR A 256 -5.06 -5.06 0.38
CA THR A 256 -3.89 -5.35 -0.47
C THR A 256 -2.99 -4.14 -0.68
N SER A 257 -3.58 -2.97 -0.92
CA SER A 257 -2.83 -1.73 -1.13
C SER A 257 -2.06 -1.32 0.13
N THR A 258 -2.73 -1.29 1.28
CA THR A 258 -2.10 -0.88 2.55
C THR A 258 -1.06 -1.89 3.04
N LEU A 259 -1.26 -3.19 2.77
CA LEU A 259 -0.24 -4.22 3.03
C LEU A 259 1.02 -3.98 2.20
N GLN A 260 0.87 -3.72 0.90
CA GLN A 260 2.00 -3.45 0.01
C GLN A 260 2.76 -2.18 0.42
N GLN A 261 2.04 -1.14 0.85
CA GLN A 261 2.63 0.10 1.35
C GLN A 261 3.45 -0.13 2.62
N GLU A 262 2.87 -0.73 3.65
CA GLU A 262 3.57 -0.96 4.92
C GLU A 262 4.72 -1.98 4.79
N ALA A 263 4.57 -3.00 3.93
CA ALA A 263 5.66 -3.95 3.65
C ALA A 263 6.85 -3.25 2.98
N SER A 264 6.61 -2.29 2.09
CA SER A 264 7.68 -1.49 1.49
C SER A 264 8.36 -0.61 2.55
N ARG A 265 7.59 0.08 3.39
CA ARG A 265 8.12 1.02 4.40
C ARG A 265 8.88 0.31 5.52
N LYS A 266 8.31 -0.76 6.08
CA LYS A 266 8.83 -1.41 7.28
C LYS A 266 9.80 -2.56 6.98
N LEU A 267 9.59 -3.28 5.89
CA LEU A 267 10.34 -4.49 5.57
C LEU A 267 11.24 -4.32 4.34
N GLY A 268 11.13 -3.19 3.62
CA GLY A 268 11.84 -2.96 2.37
C GLY A 268 11.41 -3.91 1.25
N TYR A 269 10.21 -4.50 1.33
CA TYR A 269 9.73 -5.46 0.34
C TYR A 269 9.07 -4.74 -0.83
N GLY A 270 9.50 -5.08 -2.06
CA GLY A 270 8.78 -4.68 -3.28
C GLY A 270 7.43 -5.37 -3.38
N VAL A 271 6.52 -4.80 -4.17
CA VAL A 271 5.11 -5.22 -4.25
C VAL A 271 4.96 -6.70 -4.64
N SER A 272 5.80 -7.17 -5.57
CA SER A 272 5.76 -8.56 -6.05
C SER A 272 6.25 -9.56 -4.99
N LYS A 273 7.27 -9.18 -4.21
CA LYS A 273 7.75 -10.00 -3.09
C LYS A 273 6.68 -10.09 -2.00
N THR A 274 6.05 -8.96 -1.66
CA THR A 274 4.95 -8.91 -0.69
C THR A 274 3.81 -9.85 -1.08
N MET A 275 3.34 -9.79 -2.33
CA MET A 275 2.25 -10.64 -2.78
C MET A 275 2.63 -12.13 -2.84
N LEU A 276 3.87 -12.46 -3.21
CA LEU A 276 4.36 -13.84 -3.18
C LEU A 276 4.32 -14.42 -1.75
N LEU A 277 4.83 -13.68 -0.77
CA LEU A 277 4.86 -14.12 0.63
C LEU A 277 3.44 -14.17 1.22
N ALA A 278 2.58 -13.21 0.90
CA ALA A 278 1.18 -13.23 1.32
C ALA A 278 0.44 -14.44 0.74
N GLN A 279 0.69 -14.78 -0.52
CA GLN A 279 0.11 -15.98 -1.14
C GLN A 279 0.54 -17.26 -0.42
N LYS A 280 1.82 -17.40 -0.05
CA LYS A 280 2.29 -18.55 0.76
C LYS A 280 1.58 -18.62 2.11
N LEU A 281 1.42 -17.49 2.80
CA LEU A 281 0.71 -17.44 4.08
C LEU A 281 -0.76 -17.82 3.94
N TYR A 282 -1.43 -17.38 2.88
CA TYR A 282 -2.83 -17.75 2.61
C TYR A 282 -2.97 -19.24 2.28
N GLU A 283 -2.15 -19.78 1.37
CA GLU A 283 -2.22 -21.19 0.93
C GLU A 283 -1.84 -22.18 2.04
N SER A 284 -1.09 -21.73 3.04
CA SER A 284 -0.78 -22.48 4.27
C SER A 284 -1.81 -22.27 5.39
N GLY A 285 -2.89 -21.51 5.14
CA GLY A 285 -3.99 -21.27 6.07
C GLY A 285 -3.66 -20.33 7.23
N LYS A 286 -2.65 -19.47 7.09
CA LYS A 286 -2.17 -18.57 8.15
C LYS A 286 -2.81 -17.19 8.12
N ILE A 287 -3.18 -16.70 6.94
CA ILE A 287 -3.92 -15.44 6.77
C ILE A 287 -5.15 -15.63 5.90
N THR A 288 -6.08 -14.69 5.97
CA THR A 288 -7.19 -14.54 5.01
C THR A 288 -6.68 -14.15 3.62
N TYR A 289 -7.57 -14.19 2.63
CA TYR A 289 -7.24 -13.92 1.24
C TYR A 289 -6.59 -12.54 1.05
N MET A 290 -5.42 -12.53 0.39
CA MET A 290 -4.53 -11.37 0.30
C MET A 290 -4.89 -10.37 -0.81
N ARG A 291 -5.89 -10.66 -1.64
CA ARG A 291 -6.37 -9.78 -2.72
C ARG A 291 -7.76 -9.26 -2.35
N THR A 292 -7.78 -8.19 -1.57
CA THR A 292 -8.98 -7.61 -0.97
C THR A 292 -8.81 -6.10 -0.87
N ASP A 293 -9.88 -5.37 -1.17
CA ASP A 293 -10.08 -3.95 -0.90
C ASP A 293 -10.87 -3.71 0.39
N SER A 294 -11.31 -4.78 1.05
CA SER A 294 -12.13 -4.73 2.26
C SER A 294 -11.30 -4.53 3.52
N VAL A 295 -11.82 -3.70 4.43
CA VAL A 295 -11.31 -3.54 5.81
C VAL A 295 -12.20 -4.22 6.84
N SER A 296 -13.22 -4.96 6.39
CA SER A 296 -14.20 -5.62 7.25
C SER A 296 -13.58 -6.80 7.99
N LEU A 297 -14.11 -7.07 9.20
CA LEU A 297 -13.76 -8.22 10.02
C LEU A 297 -15.05 -8.94 10.43
N SER A 298 -15.04 -10.27 10.37
CA SER A 298 -16.11 -11.13 10.83
C SER A 298 -16.27 -11.04 12.36
N GLU A 299 -17.48 -11.32 12.87
CA GLU A 299 -17.72 -11.31 14.32
C GLU A 299 -16.84 -12.30 15.07
N THR A 300 -16.60 -13.47 14.48
CA THR A 300 -15.68 -14.48 15.01
C THR A 300 -14.24 -13.99 15.06
N ALA A 301 -13.78 -13.28 14.03
CA ALA A 301 -12.44 -12.69 14.03
C ALA A 301 -12.31 -11.59 15.08
N ILE A 302 -13.32 -10.73 15.23
CA ILE A 302 -13.32 -9.66 16.23
C ILE A 302 -13.17 -10.24 17.65
N GLU A 303 -13.88 -11.32 17.99
CA GLU A 303 -13.75 -11.94 19.31
C GLU A 303 -12.37 -12.62 19.50
N ASP A 304 -11.82 -13.27 18.47
CA ASP A 304 -10.47 -13.85 18.54
C ASP A 304 -9.38 -12.76 18.73
N ILE A 305 -9.50 -11.65 18.00
CA ILE A 305 -8.60 -10.49 18.14
C ILE A 305 -8.71 -9.87 19.52
N LYS A 306 -9.94 -9.70 20.04
CA LYS A 306 -10.18 -9.19 21.39
C LYS A 306 -9.50 -10.06 22.45
N ASN A 307 -9.58 -11.38 22.32
CA ASN A 307 -8.88 -12.31 23.22
C ASN A 307 -7.37 -12.14 23.14
N ALA A 308 -6.81 -12.04 21.93
CA ALA A 308 -5.37 -11.82 21.74
C ALA A 308 -4.89 -10.47 22.32
N VAL A 309 -5.67 -9.39 22.16
CA VAL A 309 -5.38 -8.08 22.77
C VAL A 309 -5.44 -8.17 24.30
N ARG A 310 -6.44 -8.87 24.85
CA ARG A 310 -6.55 -9.10 26.29
C ARG A 310 -5.30 -9.80 26.85
N GLU A 311 -4.87 -10.88 26.22
CA GLU A 311 -3.71 -11.66 26.64
C GLU A 311 -2.40 -10.88 26.52
N CYS A 312 -2.23 -10.13 25.43
CA CYS A 312 -0.99 -9.39 25.16
C CYS A 312 -0.89 -8.08 25.96
N CYS A 313 -2.00 -7.33 26.07
CA CYS A 313 -2.00 -5.95 26.55
C CYS A 313 -2.89 -5.68 27.77
N GLY A 314 -3.90 -6.52 28.02
CA GLY A 314 -4.89 -6.37 29.08
C GLY A 314 -6.20 -5.71 28.63
N GLU A 315 -7.26 -5.91 29.42
CA GLU A 315 -8.63 -5.42 29.13
C GLU A 315 -8.71 -3.91 28.85
N ASN A 316 -7.87 -3.12 29.53
CA ASN A 316 -7.88 -1.66 29.39
C ASN A 316 -7.49 -1.17 27.99
N PHE A 317 -6.91 -2.03 27.13
CA PHE A 317 -6.51 -1.68 25.77
C PHE A 317 -7.55 -2.02 24.70
N ILE A 318 -8.65 -2.70 25.05
CA ILE A 318 -9.64 -3.17 24.08
C ILE A 318 -10.63 -2.08 23.71
N GLU A 319 -10.87 -1.89 22.41
CA GLU A 319 -11.99 -1.12 21.87
C GLU A 319 -12.39 -1.69 20.51
N LEU A 320 -13.55 -2.36 20.47
CA LEU A 320 -14.01 -3.04 19.25
C LEU A 320 -14.46 -2.00 18.22
N ARG A 321 -13.87 -2.06 17.04
CA ARG A 321 -14.06 -1.07 15.97
C ARG A 321 -14.56 -1.75 14.71
N LYS A 322 -15.61 -1.17 14.13
CA LYS A 322 -16.08 -1.52 12.78
C LYS A 322 -15.56 -0.46 11.81
N PHE A 323 -14.67 -0.88 10.91
CA PHE A 323 -14.19 -0.03 9.83
C PHE A 323 -15.13 -0.16 8.63
N LYS A 324 -15.31 0.95 7.90
CA LYS A 324 -16.12 0.98 6.69
C LYS A 324 -15.21 1.05 5.46
N ASN A 325 -15.57 0.32 4.41
CA ASN A 325 -14.90 0.42 3.12
C ASN A 325 -15.11 1.81 2.52
N LYS A 326 -14.17 2.24 1.67
CA LYS A 326 -14.27 3.52 0.96
C LYS A 326 -15.12 3.41 -0.30
N ASN A 327 -15.11 2.25 -0.96
CA ASN A 327 -15.81 1.99 -2.22
C ASN A 327 -16.72 0.78 -2.04
N GLU A 328 -17.97 0.90 -2.46
CA GLU A 328 -18.93 -0.20 -2.54
C GLU A 328 -18.72 -0.95 -3.87
N SER A 329 -18.03 -2.09 -3.84
CA SER A 329 -17.84 -2.94 -5.03
C SER A 329 -18.36 -4.35 -4.78
N ALA A 330 -18.79 -5.07 -5.82
CA ALA A 330 -19.18 -6.49 -5.72
C ALA A 330 -18.14 -7.42 -5.05
N GLN A 331 -16.87 -6.99 -4.94
CA GLN A 331 -15.79 -7.74 -4.26
C GLN A 331 -15.79 -7.54 -2.73
N GLU A 332 -16.71 -6.74 -2.18
CA GLU A 332 -16.89 -6.50 -0.74
C GLU A 332 -17.25 -7.74 0.09
N ALA A 333 -17.50 -8.89 -0.54
CA ALA A 333 -17.68 -10.16 0.17
C ALA A 333 -16.40 -10.65 0.86
N HIS A 334 -15.24 -10.02 0.60
CA HIS A 334 -13.99 -10.37 1.24
C HIS A 334 -13.83 -9.71 2.62
N GLU A 335 -13.08 -10.40 3.47
CA GLU A 335 -12.59 -9.85 4.72
C GLU A 335 -11.26 -9.12 4.49
N ALA A 336 -10.84 -8.31 5.46
CA ALA A 336 -9.50 -7.75 5.47
C ALA A 336 -8.42 -8.84 5.56
N ILE A 337 -7.19 -8.47 5.19
CA ILE A 337 -6.00 -9.31 5.38
C ILE A 337 -5.64 -9.36 6.87
N ARG A 338 -5.92 -10.50 7.49
CA ARG A 338 -5.69 -10.76 8.92
C ARG A 338 -5.20 -12.20 9.14
N PRO A 339 -4.64 -12.53 10.31
CA PRO A 339 -4.42 -13.93 10.67
C PRO A 339 -5.73 -14.72 10.70
N THR A 340 -5.70 -15.98 10.28
CA THR A 340 -6.83 -16.90 10.41
C THR A 340 -7.14 -17.23 11.87
N TYR A 341 -6.09 -17.35 12.68
CA TYR A 341 -6.14 -17.54 14.13
C TYR A 341 -5.09 -16.67 14.79
N MET A 342 -5.48 -15.89 15.79
CA MET A 342 -4.58 -14.97 16.48
C MET A 342 -3.59 -15.67 17.42
N ALA A 343 -3.96 -16.84 17.95
CA ALA A 343 -3.14 -17.61 18.90
C ALA A 343 -1.93 -18.34 18.27
N ASN A 344 -1.90 -18.52 16.94
CA ASN A 344 -0.91 -19.38 16.26
C ASN A 344 0.26 -18.60 15.64
N SER A 345 0.75 -17.55 16.31
CA SER A 345 1.74 -16.64 15.71
C SER A 345 3.13 -17.23 15.47
N SER A 346 3.43 -18.39 16.08
CA SER A 346 4.78 -18.98 16.08
C SER A 346 5.01 -20.03 14.99
N ASP A 347 3.96 -20.50 14.32
CA ASP A 347 4.03 -21.60 13.34
C ASP A 347 3.91 -21.05 11.91
N VAL A 348 4.91 -20.28 11.47
CA VAL A 348 5.00 -19.73 10.10
C VAL A 348 6.37 -19.99 9.50
N GLU A 349 6.44 -20.13 8.18
CA GLU A 349 7.72 -20.34 7.48
C GLU A 349 8.66 -19.14 7.73
N PRO A 350 9.97 -19.37 7.96
CA PRO A 350 10.90 -18.30 8.33
C PRO A 350 10.94 -17.11 7.36
N ASP A 351 10.79 -17.34 6.06
CA ASP A 351 10.79 -16.30 5.02
C ASP A 351 9.50 -15.46 4.99
N THR A 352 8.41 -15.96 5.57
CA THR A 352 7.11 -15.27 5.68
C THR A 352 6.90 -14.58 7.02
N LYS A 353 7.71 -14.90 8.03
CA LYS A 353 7.53 -14.48 9.42
C LYS A 353 7.37 -12.97 9.60
N SER A 354 8.25 -12.16 8.99
CA SER A 354 8.18 -10.70 9.14
C SER A 354 6.90 -10.10 8.55
N LEU A 355 6.41 -10.63 7.43
CA LEU A 355 5.15 -10.18 6.83
C LEU A 355 3.96 -10.58 7.69
N TYR A 356 3.94 -11.82 8.19
CA TYR A 356 2.90 -12.31 9.09
C TYR A 356 2.85 -11.51 10.40
N GLU A 357 3.99 -11.25 11.04
CA GLU A 357 4.06 -10.45 12.27
C GLU A 357 3.51 -9.04 12.05
N MET A 358 3.78 -8.43 10.90
CA MET A 358 3.24 -7.12 10.55
C MET A 358 1.71 -7.17 10.40
N ILE A 359 1.18 -8.17 9.70
CA ILE A 359 -0.27 -8.41 9.56
C ILE A 359 -0.92 -8.62 10.92
N TRP A 360 -0.31 -9.46 11.77
CA TRP A 360 -0.80 -9.77 13.12
C TRP A 360 -0.85 -8.51 14.01
N LYS A 361 0.24 -7.73 14.07
CA LYS A 361 0.27 -6.49 14.88
C LYS A 361 -0.73 -5.45 14.39
N ARG A 362 -0.88 -5.29 13.06
CA ARG A 362 -1.85 -4.37 12.46
C ARG A 362 -3.29 -4.77 12.79
N THR A 363 -3.58 -6.07 12.71
CA THR A 363 -4.90 -6.62 13.02
C THR A 363 -5.26 -6.36 14.49
N MET A 364 -4.35 -6.66 15.43
CA MET A 364 -4.58 -6.36 16.85
C MET A 364 -4.77 -4.86 17.09
N ALA A 365 -3.90 -4.03 16.53
CA ALA A 365 -3.93 -2.59 16.74
C ALA A 365 -5.26 -1.98 16.30
N SER A 366 -5.86 -2.51 15.23
CA SER A 366 -7.17 -2.07 14.72
C SER A 366 -8.31 -2.22 15.72
N GLN A 367 -8.20 -3.10 16.73
CA GLN A 367 -9.21 -3.35 17.76
C GLN A 367 -8.78 -2.87 19.15
N MET A 368 -7.77 -2.00 19.19
CA MET A 368 -7.28 -1.39 20.42
C MET A 368 -7.82 0.04 20.59
N LYS A 369 -7.71 0.56 21.82
CA LYS A 369 -8.03 1.94 22.16
C LYS A 369 -7.12 2.95 21.45
N ASP A 370 -7.67 4.15 21.29
CA ASP A 370 -6.91 5.33 20.87
C ASP A 370 -5.70 5.54 21.80
N ALA A 371 -4.60 6.02 21.23
CA ALA A 371 -3.51 6.57 22.03
C ALA A 371 -3.89 7.98 22.48
N ILE A 372 -3.79 8.24 23.78
CA ILE A 372 -4.07 9.56 24.35
C ILE A 372 -2.76 10.29 24.53
N LEU A 373 -2.70 11.48 23.93
CA LEU A 373 -1.54 12.35 23.88
C LEU A 373 -1.88 13.65 24.58
N GLU A 374 -0.87 14.31 25.10
CA GLU A 374 -0.98 15.67 25.60
C GLU A 374 0.08 16.50 24.88
N LYS A 375 -0.38 17.46 24.08
CA LYS A 375 0.50 18.39 23.38
C LYS A 375 0.58 19.68 24.17
N THR A 376 1.78 19.99 24.64
CA THR A 376 2.10 21.27 25.29
C THR A 376 2.70 22.20 24.25
N ILE A 377 2.12 23.39 24.13
CA ILE A 377 2.61 24.47 23.26
C ILE A 377 2.95 25.65 24.17
N ALA A 378 4.22 26.01 24.24
CA ALA A 378 4.70 27.14 25.00
C ALA A 378 5.04 28.30 24.05
N LYS A 379 4.45 29.46 24.30
CA LYS A 379 4.84 30.72 23.64
C LYS A 379 5.87 31.43 24.49
N ILE A 380 6.96 31.84 23.85
CA ILE A 380 8.11 32.46 24.50
C ILE A 380 8.24 33.86 23.95
N GLY A 381 8.13 34.84 24.84
CA GLY A 381 8.36 36.24 24.54
C GLY A 381 9.85 36.57 24.51
N ILE A 382 10.19 37.54 23.67
CA ILE A 382 11.52 38.11 23.53
C ILE A 382 11.44 39.56 24.06
N SER A 383 12.26 39.95 25.02
CA SER A 383 12.10 41.25 25.71
C SER A 383 12.42 42.48 24.86
N THR A 384 13.22 42.31 23.80
CA THR A 384 13.76 43.39 22.96
C THR A 384 12.91 43.70 21.73
N ASN A 385 11.88 42.89 21.45
CA ASN A 385 10.98 43.07 20.32
C ASN A 385 9.55 42.55 20.65
N ASN A 386 8.64 42.61 19.68
CA ASN A 386 7.26 42.11 19.84
C ASN A 386 7.05 40.72 19.20
N GLU A 387 8.12 40.03 18.83
CA GLU A 387 8.06 38.70 18.23
C GLU A 387 7.93 37.61 19.31
N GLU A 388 7.57 36.42 18.89
CA GLU A 388 7.40 35.26 19.77
C GLU A 388 8.01 34.00 19.15
N LEU A 389 8.55 33.15 20.00
CA LEU A 389 8.95 31.79 19.63
C LEU A 389 7.92 30.80 20.19
N THR A 390 7.74 29.70 19.48
CA THR A 390 6.84 28.61 19.86
C THR A 390 7.65 27.35 20.05
N ALA A 391 7.58 26.78 21.25
CA ALA A 391 8.08 25.44 21.52
C ALA A 391 6.89 24.49 21.65
N SER A 392 6.97 23.31 21.05
CA SER A 392 5.95 22.27 21.23
C SER A 392 6.57 20.96 21.65
N GLY A 393 5.89 20.25 22.54
CA GLY A 393 6.22 18.89 22.90
C GLY A 393 4.98 18.05 23.10
N GLU A 394 5.13 16.75 22.90
CA GLU A 394 4.05 15.78 23.02
C GLU A 394 4.44 14.70 24.02
N VAL A 395 3.51 14.37 24.92
CA VAL A 395 3.67 13.27 25.88
C VAL A 395 2.53 12.28 25.71
N ILE A 396 2.87 11.00 25.60
CA ILE A 396 1.89 9.91 25.58
C ILE A 396 1.38 9.70 27.01
N LYS A 397 0.09 9.99 27.24
CA LYS A 397 -0.60 9.72 28.51
C LYS A 397 -1.11 8.28 28.58
N PHE A 398 -1.51 7.74 27.44
CA PHE A 398 -1.90 6.34 27.28
C PHE A 398 -1.51 5.86 25.89
N GLU A 399 -0.72 4.79 25.80
CA GLU A 399 -0.17 4.30 24.53
C GLU A 399 -1.24 3.77 23.59
N GLY A 400 -2.35 3.22 24.10
CA GLY A 400 -3.37 2.57 23.28
C GLY A 400 -2.75 1.58 22.31
N PHE A 401 -3.16 1.64 21.05
CA PHE A 401 -2.62 0.80 19.97
C PHE A 401 -1.11 0.99 19.67
N LEU A 402 -0.51 2.15 20.02
CA LEU A 402 0.91 2.43 19.76
C LEU A 402 1.85 1.48 20.49
N LYS A 403 1.36 0.81 21.55
CA LYS A 403 2.09 -0.22 22.29
C LYS A 403 2.59 -1.35 21.39
N ILE A 404 1.86 -1.67 20.32
CA ILE A 404 2.16 -2.80 19.44
C ILE A 404 2.40 -2.42 17.98
N TYR A 405 1.88 -1.28 17.53
CA TYR A 405 1.94 -0.90 16.13
C TYR A 405 1.96 0.62 15.94
N ILE A 406 2.91 1.08 15.13
CA ILE A 406 3.02 2.47 14.67
C ILE A 406 3.14 2.39 13.15
N GLU A 407 2.33 3.13 12.39
CA GLU A 407 2.45 3.15 10.92
C GLU A 407 3.80 3.73 10.45
N GLY A 408 4.28 3.26 9.31
CA GLY A 408 5.37 3.95 8.61
C GLY A 408 4.87 5.25 7.97
N ASN A 409 5.70 6.29 7.97
CA ASN A 409 5.46 7.49 7.18
C ASN A 409 6.42 7.50 5.97
N ASP A 410 5.97 8.00 4.82
CA ASP A 410 6.80 8.11 3.61
C ASP A 410 7.82 9.25 3.70
N ASP A 411 7.56 10.23 4.59
CA ASP A 411 8.44 11.36 4.86
C ASP A 411 9.24 11.13 6.16
N GLU A 412 10.53 10.80 6.02
CA GLU A 412 11.47 10.65 7.14
C GLU A 412 11.62 11.93 7.98
N ASP A 413 11.28 13.09 7.41
CA ASP A 413 11.38 14.40 8.06
C ASP A 413 10.26 14.63 9.10
N GLU A 414 9.06 14.03 8.93
CA GLU A 414 7.93 14.20 9.88
C GLU A 414 8.09 13.39 11.18
N GLN A 415 8.90 12.33 11.19
CA GLN A 415 9.10 11.50 12.39
C GLN A 415 9.87 12.20 13.52
N LYS A 416 10.62 13.27 13.22
CA LYS A 416 11.50 13.91 14.21
C LYS A 416 10.89 15.09 14.97
N GLU A 417 9.79 15.68 14.49
CA GLU A 417 9.21 16.87 15.14
C GLU A 417 8.26 16.54 16.31
N GLY A 418 7.85 15.27 16.47
CA GLY A 418 6.83 14.87 17.45
C GLY A 418 7.32 14.29 18.79
N GLU A 419 8.60 13.96 18.94
CA GLU A 419 9.10 13.25 20.14
C GLU A 419 9.88 14.14 21.12
N SER A 420 9.96 15.45 20.87
CA SER A 420 10.63 16.35 21.81
C SER A 420 9.75 16.55 23.04
N ARG A 421 10.20 16.10 24.21
CA ARG A 421 9.53 16.38 25.48
C ARG A 421 9.90 17.79 25.92
N LEU A 422 8.90 18.64 26.14
CA LEU A 422 9.15 19.91 26.82
C LEU A 422 9.36 19.67 28.32
N PRO A 423 10.27 20.42 28.97
CA PRO A 423 10.33 20.45 30.43
C PRO A 423 9.01 21.01 31.00
N ASN A 424 8.77 20.82 32.30
CA ASN A 424 7.66 21.50 32.94
C ASN A 424 7.97 23.00 32.99
N LEU A 425 7.19 23.78 32.24
CA LEU A 425 7.35 25.23 32.13
C LEU A 425 6.24 25.91 32.94
N ASN A 426 6.54 27.08 33.51
CA ASN A 426 5.56 27.94 34.15
C ASN A 426 5.42 29.26 33.40
N VAL A 427 4.21 29.83 33.34
CA VAL A 427 4.01 31.17 32.79
C VAL A 427 4.80 32.19 33.62
N GLY A 428 5.52 33.08 32.96
CA GLY A 428 6.44 34.04 33.58
C GLY A 428 7.83 33.49 33.88
N GLN A 429 8.10 32.21 33.63
CA GLN A 429 9.42 31.61 33.83
C GLN A 429 10.45 32.22 32.86
N LYS A 430 11.57 32.69 33.41
CA LYS A 430 12.74 33.08 32.62
C LYS A 430 13.47 31.85 32.10
N LEU A 431 13.89 31.90 30.85
CA LEU A 431 14.61 30.84 30.16
C LEU A 431 16.05 31.29 29.91
N GLN A 432 17.00 30.38 30.08
CA GLN A 432 18.38 30.62 29.72
C GLN A 432 18.53 30.47 28.21
N PHE A 433 19.03 31.51 27.55
CA PHE A 433 19.34 31.49 26.13
C PHE A 433 20.71 30.83 25.88
N GLU A 434 20.76 29.83 25.01
CA GLU A 434 22.02 29.16 24.65
C GLU A 434 22.52 29.65 23.28
N GLU A 435 21.67 29.54 22.27
CA GLU A 435 21.95 30.01 20.92
C GLU A 435 20.66 30.10 20.07
N MET A 436 20.72 30.85 18.98
CA MET A 436 19.68 30.86 17.95
C MET A 436 20.32 30.69 16.58
N LEU A 437 19.73 29.81 15.78
CA LEU A 437 20.19 29.49 14.43
C LEU A 437 19.12 29.89 13.42
N ALA A 438 19.46 30.78 12.50
CA ALA A 438 18.72 30.90 11.25
C ALA A 438 19.43 30.03 10.22
N THR A 439 18.83 28.88 9.89
CA THR A 439 19.40 27.92 8.95
C THR A 439 18.71 28.04 7.61
N GLU A 440 19.49 28.20 6.54
CA GLU A 440 18.98 28.18 5.17
C GLU A 440 18.41 26.79 4.84
N LYS A 441 17.16 26.78 4.41
CA LYS A 441 16.37 25.63 3.98
C LYS A 441 15.89 25.89 2.56
N PHE A 442 15.62 24.81 1.86
CA PHE A 442 15.22 24.86 0.46
C PHE A 442 13.91 24.12 0.28
N THR A 443 13.02 24.70 -0.52
CA THR A 443 11.81 23.99 -0.96
C THR A 443 12.20 22.74 -1.76
N ARG A 444 11.36 21.72 -1.73
CA ARG A 444 11.56 20.47 -2.46
C ARG A 444 10.34 20.21 -3.35
N SER A 445 10.56 19.58 -4.50
CA SER A 445 9.48 19.05 -5.32
C SER A 445 8.80 17.86 -4.61
N ALA A 446 7.65 17.44 -5.13
CA ALA A 446 7.07 16.16 -4.73
C ALA A 446 8.07 15.02 -4.99
N ALA A 447 8.21 14.12 -4.02
CA ALA A 447 9.14 12.99 -4.14
C ALA A 447 8.75 12.06 -5.30
N ARG A 448 9.73 11.41 -5.92
CA ARG A 448 9.45 10.31 -6.86
C ARG A 448 8.65 9.20 -6.17
N TYR A 449 7.89 8.47 -6.97
CA TYR A 449 7.15 7.31 -6.48
C TYR A 449 8.10 6.18 -6.06
N THR A 450 7.79 5.52 -4.96
CA THR A 450 8.21 4.15 -4.71
C THR A 450 7.19 3.21 -5.36
N GLU A 451 7.46 1.91 -5.42
CA GLU A 451 6.42 0.95 -5.81
C GLU A 451 5.16 1.11 -4.93
N ALA A 452 5.34 1.27 -3.61
CA ALA A 452 4.26 1.47 -2.66
C ALA A 452 3.46 2.76 -2.87
N SER A 453 4.12 3.91 -3.03
CA SER A 453 3.40 5.17 -3.23
C SER A 453 2.75 5.27 -4.61
N LEU A 454 3.25 4.51 -5.60
CA LEU A 454 2.55 4.32 -6.87
C LEU A 454 1.27 3.48 -6.69
N VAL A 455 1.30 2.38 -5.91
CA VAL A 455 0.10 1.60 -5.59
C VAL A 455 -0.95 2.47 -4.90
N LYS A 456 -0.53 3.26 -3.91
CA LYS A 456 -1.41 4.23 -3.24
C LYS A 456 -2.06 5.18 -4.24
N LYS A 457 -1.27 5.72 -5.17
CA LYS A 457 -1.77 6.67 -6.17
C LYS A 457 -2.72 6.02 -7.18
N LEU A 458 -2.44 4.79 -7.59
CA LEU A 458 -3.31 3.99 -8.46
C LEU A 458 -4.67 3.73 -7.78
N GLU A 459 -4.66 3.32 -6.52
CA GLU A 459 -5.87 3.13 -5.71
C GLU A 459 -6.68 4.42 -5.56
N GLU A 460 -6.04 5.55 -5.23
CA GLU A 460 -6.69 6.87 -5.11
C GLU A 460 -7.38 7.32 -6.39
N LEU A 461 -6.84 6.95 -7.56
CA LEU A 461 -7.41 7.28 -8.86
C LEU A 461 -8.42 6.25 -9.36
N GLY A 462 -8.69 5.17 -8.60
CA GLY A 462 -9.55 4.07 -9.04
C GLY A 462 -8.96 3.21 -10.15
N ILE A 463 -7.64 3.31 -10.38
CA ILE A 463 -6.92 2.66 -11.47
C ILE A 463 -6.32 1.35 -10.97
N GLY A 464 -6.76 0.25 -11.57
CA GLY A 464 -6.36 -1.08 -11.14
C GLY A 464 -7.17 -1.58 -9.94
N ARG A 465 -6.85 -2.80 -9.51
CA ARG A 465 -7.52 -3.55 -8.44
C ARG A 465 -6.47 -4.33 -7.63
N PRO A 466 -6.83 -4.88 -6.46
CA PRO A 466 -5.93 -5.73 -5.66
C PRO A 466 -5.15 -6.79 -6.47
N SER A 467 -5.78 -7.39 -7.48
CA SER A 467 -5.18 -8.38 -8.37
C SER A 467 -4.21 -7.80 -9.40
N THR A 468 -4.22 -6.50 -9.66
CA THR A 468 -3.46 -5.88 -10.77
C THR A 468 -2.37 -4.91 -10.35
N TYR A 469 -2.31 -4.46 -9.09
CA TYR A 469 -1.26 -3.53 -8.63
C TYR A 469 0.16 -4.06 -8.89
N ALA A 470 0.53 -5.19 -8.28
CA ALA A 470 1.87 -5.77 -8.42
C ALA A 470 2.19 -6.23 -9.87
N PRO A 471 1.25 -6.88 -10.62
CA PRO A 471 1.49 -7.20 -12.03
C PRO A 471 1.71 -5.98 -12.92
N THR A 472 1.00 -4.86 -12.68
CA THR A 472 1.16 -3.63 -13.46
C THR A 472 2.57 -3.06 -13.27
N ILE A 473 3.00 -2.89 -12.02
CA ILE A 473 4.34 -2.37 -11.67
C ILE A 473 5.43 -3.29 -12.22
N SER A 474 5.26 -4.62 -12.06
CA SER A 474 6.20 -5.59 -12.61
C SER A 474 6.31 -5.51 -14.14
N THR A 475 5.18 -5.26 -14.82
CA THR A 475 5.16 -5.23 -16.28
C THR A 475 5.83 -3.97 -16.84
N ILE A 476 5.53 -2.80 -16.28
CA ILE A 476 6.14 -1.53 -16.75
C ILE A 476 7.66 -1.52 -16.51
N ALA A 477 8.13 -2.16 -15.43
CA ALA A 477 9.55 -2.36 -15.18
C ALA A 477 10.18 -3.38 -16.14
N LYS A 478 9.56 -4.56 -16.31
CA LYS A 478 10.05 -5.61 -17.23
C LYS A 478 10.15 -5.13 -18.68
N ARG A 479 9.28 -4.21 -19.08
CA ARG A 479 9.24 -3.61 -20.42
C ARG A 479 10.12 -2.37 -20.56
N ASN A 480 10.93 -2.06 -19.55
CA ASN A 480 11.91 -0.98 -19.56
C ASN A 480 11.29 0.42 -19.78
N TYR A 481 10.03 0.64 -19.39
CA TYR A 481 9.44 1.98 -19.34
C TYR A 481 9.84 2.75 -18.09
N VAL A 482 10.09 1.99 -17.03
CA VAL A 482 10.40 2.49 -15.70
C VAL A 482 11.52 1.64 -15.14
N GLU A 483 12.39 2.27 -14.39
CA GLU A 483 13.47 1.61 -13.67
C GLU A 483 13.47 2.02 -12.21
N LYS A 484 13.80 1.07 -11.34
CA LYS A 484 14.00 1.35 -9.92
C LYS A 484 15.47 1.65 -9.68
N LYS A 485 15.78 2.83 -9.15
CA LYS A 485 17.15 3.28 -8.91
C LYS A 485 17.28 4.02 -7.58
N ASP A 486 18.52 4.05 -7.12
CA ASP A 486 18.98 4.98 -6.10
C ASP A 486 19.64 6.16 -6.81
N LYS A 487 19.44 7.36 -6.30
CA LYS A 487 20.11 8.58 -6.74
C LYS A 487 20.96 9.08 -5.60
N GLU A 488 22.26 9.18 -5.83
CA GLU A 488 23.16 9.77 -4.85
C GLU A 488 22.83 11.26 -4.68
N GLY A 489 22.86 11.71 -3.42
CA GLY A 489 22.75 13.12 -3.12
C GLY A 489 24.02 13.86 -3.50
N PHE A 490 23.90 15.17 -3.68
CA PHE A 490 25.02 16.07 -3.88
C PHE A 490 25.20 16.95 -2.64
N LYS A 491 26.44 17.33 -2.37
CA LYS A 491 26.74 18.31 -1.33
C LYS A 491 26.39 19.70 -1.83
N ARG A 492 25.71 20.48 -0.99
CA ARG A 492 25.53 21.91 -1.19
C ARG A 492 25.89 22.67 0.06
N ASP A 493 26.38 23.88 -0.13
CA ASP A 493 26.60 24.81 0.96
C ASP A 493 25.27 25.44 1.38
N ILE A 494 25.06 25.57 2.68
CA ILE A 494 23.95 26.30 3.28
C ILE A 494 24.49 27.38 4.19
N SER A 495 23.85 28.56 4.17
CA SER A 495 24.19 29.62 5.10
C SER A 495 23.47 29.42 6.44
N ILE A 496 24.21 29.60 7.53
CA ILE A 496 23.68 29.60 8.89
C ILE A 496 24.06 30.92 9.54
N LEU A 497 23.07 31.67 10.03
CA LEU A 497 23.31 32.79 10.92
C LEU A 497 23.15 32.30 12.35
N LYS A 498 24.19 32.43 13.15
CA LYS A 498 24.23 31.96 14.54
C LYS A 498 24.33 33.15 15.47
N LEU A 499 23.34 33.34 16.33
CA LEU A 499 23.39 34.24 17.48
C LEU A 499 23.80 33.46 18.72
N LYS A 500 24.93 33.81 19.33
CA LYS A 500 25.40 33.26 20.60
C LYS A 500 26.23 34.31 21.33
N GLU A 501 26.05 34.45 22.65
CA GLU A 501 26.75 35.46 23.47
C GLU A 501 26.66 36.88 22.86
N ASP A 502 25.45 37.26 22.40
CA ASP A 502 25.16 38.57 21.78
C ASP A 502 25.98 38.89 20.52
N LYS A 503 26.57 37.88 19.89
CA LYS A 503 27.31 38.01 18.63
C LYS A 503 26.65 37.16 17.56
N ILE A 504 26.44 37.78 16.40
CA ILE A 504 25.97 37.08 15.20
C ILE A 504 27.18 36.67 14.38
N GLN A 505 27.27 35.37 14.08
CA GLN A 505 28.28 34.79 13.22
C GLN A 505 27.60 34.19 11.99
N LYS A 506 28.15 34.47 10.81
CA LYS A 506 27.75 33.79 9.58
C LYS A 506 28.64 32.57 9.38
N LEU A 507 28.01 31.41 9.34
CA LEU A 507 28.64 30.13 9.11
C LEU A 507 28.17 29.59 7.76
N THR A 508 29.06 28.82 7.11
CA THR A 508 28.72 28.01 5.95
C THR A 508 28.88 26.56 6.34
N GLN A 509 27.83 25.76 6.14
CA GLN A 509 27.84 24.33 6.40
C GLN A 509 27.52 23.57 5.12
N GLN A 510 28.10 22.39 4.93
CA GLN A 510 27.71 21.49 3.86
C GLN A 510 26.61 20.55 4.33
N GLU A 511 25.55 20.44 3.55
CA GLU A 511 24.53 19.39 3.69
C GLU A 511 24.46 18.51 2.45
N ASN A 512 24.03 17.27 2.63
CA ASN A 512 23.72 16.37 1.52
C ASN A 512 22.26 16.57 1.11
N SER A 513 22.00 16.78 -0.18
CA SER A 513 20.66 17.05 -0.71
C SER A 513 20.40 16.22 -1.97
N GLY A 514 19.13 15.91 -2.22
CA GLY A 514 18.70 15.22 -3.45
C GLY A 514 18.97 13.72 -3.49
N ALA A 515 19.36 13.10 -2.36
CA ALA A 515 19.49 11.65 -2.26
C ALA A 515 18.11 11.00 -2.30
N GLU A 516 17.95 9.96 -3.11
CA GLU A 516 16.73 9.18 -3.22
C GLU A 516 17.06 7.69 -3.22
N LYS A 517 16.24 6.87 -2.56
CA LYS A 517 16.42 5.42 -2.52
C LYS A 517 15.17 4.69 -3.00
N SER A 518 15.38 3.63 -3.78
CA SER A 518 14.34 2.72 -4.27
C SER A 518 13.17 3.46 -4.94
N LYS A 519 13.48 4.50 -5.72
CA LYS A 519 12.49 5.31 -6.44
C LYS A 519 12.35 4.83 -7.88
N LEU A 520 11.16 5.03 -8.44
CA LEU A 520 10.82 4.74 -9.82
C LEU A 520 11.14 5.96 -10.68
N PHE A 521 12.02 5.77 -11.66
CA PHE A 521 12.38 6.75 -12.69
C PHE A 521 11.78 6.32 -14.03
N PRO A 522 11.22 7.24 -14.83
CA PRO A 522 10.90 6.90 -16.20
C PRO A 522 12.20 6.78 -17.00
N THR A 523 12.25 5.80 -17.92
CA THR A 523 13.33 5.73 -18.90
C THR A 523 13.04 6.69 -20.06
N ASP A 524 14.04 6.97 -20.90
CA ASP A 524 13.84 7.72 -22.16
C ASP A 524 12.74 7.08 -23.02
N LEU A 525 12.69 5.74 -23.02
CA LEU A 525 11.65 4.99 -23.70
C LEU A 525 10.26 5.26 -23.09
N GLY A 526 10.16 5.23 -21.75
CA GLY A 526 8.93 5.56 -21.03
C GLY A 526 8.43 6.96 -21.34
N LEU A 527 9.33 7.95 -21.42
CA LEU A 527 9.01 9.33 -21.80
C LEU A 527 8.45 9.40 -23.23
N VAL A 528 9.19 8.87 -24.21
CA VAL A 528 8.80 8.92 -25.63
C VAL A 528 7.48 8.20 -25.89
N VAL A 529 7.28 7.03 -25.29
CA VAL A 529 6.02 6.27 -25.44
C VAL A 529 4.86 7.01 -24.80
N THR A 530 5.07 7.59 -23.61
CA THR A 530 4.03 8.37 -22.93
C THR A 530 3.62 9.58 -23.74
N ASP A 531 4.58 10.32 -24.32
CA ASP A 531 4.30 11.48 -25.15
C ASP A 531 3.57 11.12 -26.44
N PHE A 532 4.00 10.04 -27.09
CA PHE A 532 3.34 9.55 -28.29
C PHE A 532 1.89 9.15 -27.98
N LEU A 533 1.66 8.39 -26.91
CA LEU A 533 0.32 7.96 -26.54
C LEU A 533 -0.56 9.14 -26.09
N SER A 534 -0.03 10.06 -25.29
CA SER A 534 -0.79 11.21 -24.77
C SER A 534 -1.12 12.26 -25.83
N LYS A 535 -0.52 12.17 -27.02
CA LYS A 535 -0.79 13.07 -28.16
C LYS A 535 -1.80 12.49 -29.14
N HIS A 536 -1.91 11.17 -29.19
CA HIS A 536 -2.63 10.46 -30.26
C HIS A 536 -3.74 9.55 -29.75
N PHE A 537 -3.76 9.24 -28.46
CA PHE A 537 -4.67 8.29 -27.82
C PHE A 537 -5.14 8.82 -26.45
N ASP A 538 -5.60 10.07 -26.44
CA ASP A 538 -5.94 10.83 -25.23
C ASP A 538 -6.92 10.08 -24.31
N GLU A 539 -7.94 9.44 -24.89
CA GLU A 539 -8.95 8.65 -24.15
C GLU A 539 -8.33 7.46 -23.41
N VAL A 540 -7.44 6.70 -24.06
CA VAL A 540 -6.76 5.55 -23.42
C VAL A 540 -5.77 6.01 -22.35
N MET A 541 -5.22 7.21 -22.49
CA MET A 541 -4.29 7.79 -21.53
C MET A 541 -4.99 8.54 -20.39
N ASP A 542 -6.31 8.74 -20.46
CA ASP A 542 -7.08 9.44 -19.44
C ASP A 542 -7.25 8.57 -18.17
N TYR A 543 -7.02 9.20 -17.02
CA TYR A 543 -7.16 8.55 -15.71
C TYR A 543 -8.61 8.13 -15.47
N SER A 544 -9.57 9.00 -15.79
CA SER A 544 -10.99 8.77 -15.55
C SER A 544 -11.54 7.67 -16.44
N PHE A 545 -11.17 7.65 -17.73
CA PHE A 545 -11.54 6.55 -18.64
C PHE A 545 -11.14 5.18 -18.08
N THR A 546 -9.90 5.08 -17.58
CA THR A 546 -9.40 3.82 -17.01
C THR A 546 -10.16 3.42 -15.75
N ALA A 547 -10.45 4.38 -14.85
CA ALA A 547 -11.20 4.14 -13.63
C ALA A 547 -12.65 3.73 -13.91
N ASN A 548 -13.35 4.47 -14.78
CA ASN A 548 -14.74 4.22 -15.16
C ASN A 548 -14.90 2.81 -15.76
N ILE A 549 -13.97 2.36 -16.61
CA ILE A 549 -14.01 1.00 -17.17
C ILE A 549 -13.93 -0.07 -16.08
N GLU A 550 -13.14 0.15 -15.04
CA GLU A 550 -13.07 -0.81 -13.93
C GLU A 550 -14.41 -0.87 -13.18
N GLU A 551 -15.10 0.26 -13.00
CA GLU A 551 -16.46 0.28 -12.45
C GLU A 551 -17.47 -0.44 -13.35
N GLU A 552 -17.35 -0.32 -14.68
CA GLU A 552 -18.18 -1.07 -15.61
C GLU A 552 -17.96 -2.59 -15.49
N PHE A 553 -16.72 -3.04 -15.27
CA PHE A 553 -16.48 -4.45 -14.94
C PHE A 553 -17.09 -4.87 -13.60
N ASP A 554 -17.17 -3.95 -12.64
CA ASP A 554 -17.83 -4.18 -11.35
C ASP A 554 -19.34 -4.33 -11.55
N LYS A 555 -19.98 -3.51 -12.39
CA LYS A 555 -21.40 -3.66 -12.76
C LYS A 555 -21.69 -4.99 -13.46
N ILE A 556 -20.84 -5.40 -14.40
CA ILE A 556 -20.98 -6.71 -15.07
C ILE A 556 -20.90 -7.85 -14.03
N ALA A 557 -19.98 -7.76 -13.06
CA ALA A 557 -19.85 -8.75 -12.00
C ALA A 557 -21.09 -8.85 -11.09
N GLU A 558 -21.80 -7.73 -10.90
CA GLU A 558 -23.07 -7.63 -10.17
C GLU A 558 -24.28 -8.09 -11.00
N GLY A 559 -24.11 -8.26 -12.31
CA GLY A 559 -25.21 -8.57 -13.24
C GLY A 559 -26.11 -7.38 -13.55
N LYS A 560 -25.57 -6.16 -13.49
CA LYS A 560 -26.26 -4.91 -13.80
C LYS A 560 -26.08 -4.48 -15.25
#